data_AF-A0A1L3GH76-F1
#
_entry.id   AF-A0A1L3GH76-F1
#
_cell.length_a   1.000
_cell.length_b   1.000
_cell.length_c   1.000
_cell.angle_alpha   90.00
_cell.angle_beta   90.00
_cell.angle_gamma   90.00
#
_symmetry.space_group_name_H-M   'P 1'
#
loop_
_entity.id
_entity.type
_entity.pdbx_description
1 polymer ?
#
loop_
_entity_poly.entity_id
_entity_poly.type
_entity_poly.pdbx_seq_one_letter_code
_entity_poly.pdbx_strand_id
1 'polypeptide(L)'
;MSHRATITDQILECELAMFLAVPTDQPYRCQQDPESFKLHRRAQFAAWSLATLQSYLADLQQARKNSRNLLAIKYARMENLIPCDNASPVIDTIIAMALDGQKRFIAAYPFLMRGGRPLDKAQDSPGVTSFETYLRGELETYSESTLALLLQDLQELERAGSSLSEATYRHLAAEWGFDSLQALEKTLEEKNKTSDR
;
A
#
# COMPACT_ATOMS: atom_id res chain seq x y z
N MET A 1 -3.71 5.60 24.50
CA MET A 1 -3.38 5.12 23.13
C MET A 1 -2.15 4.25 23.21
N SER A 2 -2.09 3.16 22.44
CA SER A 2 -0.89 2.33 22.36
C SER A 2 0.22 3.06 21.61
N HIS A 3 1.48 2.78 21.93
CA HIS A 3 2.65 3.37 21.26
C HIS A 3 2.60 3.20 19.73
N ARG A 4 2.12 2.02 19.27
CA ARG A 4 1.89 1.75 17.85
C ARG A 4 0.91 2.72 17.22
N ALA A 5 -0.25 2.94 17.85
CA ALA A 5 -1.29 3.84 17.33
C ALA A 5 -0.74 5.26 17.16
N THR A 6 0.03 5.75 18.14
CA THR A 6 0.66 7.07 18.05
C THR A 6 1.62 7.19 16.88
N ILE A 7 2.48 6.18 16.64
CA ILE A 7 3.39 6.19 15.48
C ILE A 7 2.60 6.14 14.17
N THR A 8 1.60 5.27 14.07
CA THR A 8 0.76 5.16 12.88
C THR A 8 0.06 6.48 12.57
N ASP A 9 -0.50 7.17 13.57
CA ASP A 9 -1.16 8.46 13.35
C ASP A 9 -0.16 9.55 12.89
N GLN A 10 1.06 9.58 13.45
CA GLN A 10 2.11 10.51 13.00
C GLN A 10 2.54 10.25 11.55
N ILE A 11 2.64 8.97 11.15
CA ILE A 11 2.92 8.60 9.76
C ILE A 11 1.79 9.11 8.86
N LEU A 12 0.54 8.83 9.21
CA LEU A 12 -0.63 9.24 8.42
C LEU A 12 -0.73 10.75 8.27
N GLU A 13 -0.46 11.52 9.32
CA GLU A 13 -0.41 12.98 9.27
C GLU A 13 0.68 13.49 8.31
N CYS A 14 1.89 12.91 8.39
CA CYS A 14 3.00 13.27 7.51
C CYS A 14 2.71 12.93 6.05
N GLU A 15 2.22 11.72 5.79
CA GLU A 15 1.87 11.27 4.44
C GLU A 15 0.74 12.08 3.85
N LEU A 16 -0.33 12.36 4.61
CA LEU A 16 -1.44 13.15 4.13
C LEU A 16 -0.99 14.57 3.77
N ALA A 17 -0.17 15.21 4.62
CA ALA A 17 0.37 16.54 4.34
C ALA A 17 1.22 16.54 3.07
N MET A 18 2.07 15.53 2.89
CA MET A 18 2.86 15.35 1.67
C MET A 18 1.98 15.07 0.44
N PHE A 19 0.96 14.24 0.59
CA PHE A 19 0.04 13.84 -0.49
C PHE A 19 -0.81 15.01 -0.99
N LEU A 20 -1.33 15.85 -0.09
CA LEU A 20 -2.07 17.06 -0.44
C LEU A 20 -1.20 18.12 -1.12
N ALA A 21 0.13 18.05 -0.94
CA ALA A 21 1.08 18.95 -1.57
C ALA A 21 1.64 18.41 -2.90
N VAL A 22 1.18 17.25 -3.39
CA VAL A 22 1.60 16.72 -4.70
C VAL A 22 1.04 17.63 -5.80
N PRO A 23 1.89 18.22 -6.67
CA PRO A 23 1.43 19.03 -7.79
C PRO A 23 0.67 18.14 -8.78
N THR A 24 -0.57 18.49 -9.10
CA THR A 24 -1.39 17.76 -10.07
C THR A 24 -2.16 18.72 -10.95
N ASP A 25 -2.15 18.52 -12.27
CA ASP A 25 -2.96 19.31 -13.21
C ASP A 25 -4.47 19.11 -13.00
N GLN A 26 -4.87 17.98 -12.42
CA GLN A 26 -6.19 17.74 -11.83
C GLN A 26 -6.01 16.97 -10.52
N PRO A 27 -6.69 17.35 -9.42
CA PRO A 27 -6.58 16.61 -8.16
C PRO A 27 -6.96 15.15 -8.39
N TYR A 28 -6.07 14.20 -8.09
CA TYR A 28 -6.42 12.78 -8.09
C TYR A 28 -7.67 12.59 -7.21
N ARG A 29 -8.61 11.69 -7.60
CA ARG A 29 -9.83 11.40 -6.79
C ARG A 29 -9.53 11.18 -5.30
N CYS A 30 -8.37 10.63 -4.97
CA CYS A 30 -7.93 10.38 -3.59
C CYS A 30 -7.61 11.65 -2.77
N GLN A 31 -7.29 12.80 -3.40
CA GLN A 31 -7.12 14.07 -2.69
C GLN A 31 -8.45 14.67 -2.22
N GLN A 32 -9.57 14.16 -2.72
CA GLN A 32 -10.91 14.61 -2.35
C GLN A 32 -11.49 13.85 -1.15
N ASP A 33 -10.83 12.78 -0.69
CA ASP A 33 -11.24 12.00 0.49
C ASP A 33 -10.03 11.61 1.37
N PRO A 34 -9.58 12.53 2.24
CA PRO A 34 -8.50 12.28 3.20
C PRO A 34 -8.76 11.12 4.16
N GLU A 35 -10.03 10.83 4.50
CA GLU A 35 -10.37 9.77 5.44
C GLU A 35 -10.27 8.40 4.79
N SER A 36 -10.69 8.27 3.53
CA SER A 36 -10.42 7.06 2.73
C SER A 36 -8.91 6.81 2.57
N PHE A 37 -8.12 7.86 2.28
CA PHE A 37 -6.66 7.75 2.25
C PHE A 37 -6.10 7.19 3.56
N LYS A 38 -6.50 7.78 4.70
CA LYS A 38 -6.05 7.34 6.02
C LYS A 38 -6.46 5.90 6.31
N LEU A 39 -7.68 5.50 5.96
CA LEU A 39 -8.19 4.15 6.17
C LEU A 39 -7.30 3.12 5.46
N HIS A 40 -7.03 3.32 4.17
CA HIS A 40 -6.22 2.40 3.38
C HIS A 40 -4.77 2.34 3.85
N ARG A 41 -4.16 3.49 4.16
CA ARG A 41 -2.80 3.54 4.69
C ARG A 41 -2.69 2.88 6.06
N ARG A 42 -3.65 3.14 6.95
CA ARG A 42 -3.72 2.50 8.28
C ARG A 42 -3.79 0.98 8.16
N ALA A 43 -4.61 0.46 7.24
CA ALA A 43 -4.72 -0.97 7.02
C ALA A 43 -3.41 -1.60 6.53
N GLN A 44 -2.68 -0.91 5.64
CA GLN A 44 -1.36 -1.37 5.20
C GLN A 44 -0.35 -1.36 6.35
N PHE A 45 -0.31 -0.30 7.15
CA PHE A 45 0.57 -0.18 8.31
C PHE A 45 0.27 -1.18 9.42
N ALA A 46 -0.96 -1.69 9.48
CA ALA A 46 -1.31 -2.74 10.43
C ALA A 46 -0.61 -4.07 10.12
N ALA A 47 -0.22 -4.31 8.87
CA ALA A 47 0.56 -5.47 8.46
C ALA A 47 2.07 -5.32 8.76
N TRP A 48 2.53 -4.14 9.16
CA TRP A 48 3.96 -3.86 9.40
C TRP A 48 4.31 -3.99 10.88
N SER A 49 5.54 -4.40 11.17
CA SER A 49 6.06 -4.40 12.54
C SER A 49 6.25 -2.98 13.07
N LEU A 50 6.34 -2.84 14.40
CA LEU A 50 6.61 -1.55 15.03
C LEU A 50 7.94 -0.96 14.57
N ALA A 51 8.96 -1.80 14.35
CA ALA A 51 10.28 -1.36 13.89
C ALA A 51 10.19 -0.74 12.48
N THR A 52 9.46 -1.38 11.56
CA THR A 52 9.24 -0.85 10.20
C THR A 52 8.51 0.48 10.25
N LEU A 53 7.47 0.60 11.09
CA LEU A 53 6.74 1.87 11.25
C LEU A 53 7.65 2.98 11.79
N GLN A 54 8.50 2.70 12.78
CA GLN A 54 9.45 3.68 13.32
C GLN A 54 10.48 4.12 12.28
N SER A 55 11.02 3.17 11.50
CA SER A 55 11.96 3.46 10.42
C SER A 55 11.31 4.32 9.33
N TYR A 56 10.08 3.97 8.93
CA TYR A 56 9.37 4.72 7.90
C TYR A 56 8.98 6.13 8.37
N LEU A 57 8.58 6.29 9.63
CA LEU A 57 8.36 7.62 10.21
C LEU A 57 9.64 8.46 10.18
N ALA A 58 10.80 7.87 10.45
CA ALA A 58 12.07 8.57 10.36
C ALA A 58 12.38 9.00 8.92
N ASP A 59 12.07 8.17 7.92
CA ASP A 59 12.20 8.53 6.50
C ASP A 59 11.36 9.76 6.15
N LEU A 60 10.08 9.78 6.56
CA LEU A 60 9.16 10.91 6.34
C LEU A 60 9.67 12.19 7.01
N GLN A 61 10.11 12.09 8.27
CA GLN A 61 10.64 13.23 9.02
C GLN A 61 11.94 13.77 8.39
N GLN A 62 12.83 12.88 7.95
CA GLN A 62 14.09 13.26 7.32
C GLN A 62 13.86 13.89 5.94
N ALA A 63 12.94 13.34 5.15
CA ALA A 63 12.53 13.92 3.88
C ALA A 63 11.99 15.34 4.09
N ARG A 64 11.10 15.53 5.07
CA ARG A 64 10.57 16.86 5.42
C ARG A 64 11.65 17.84 5.84
N LYS A 65 12.62 17.42 6.68
CA LYS A 65 13.78 18.25 7.07
C LYS A 65 14.63 18.68 5.87
N ASN A 66 14.72 17.82 4.86
CA ASN A 66 15.45 18.07 3.63
C ASN A 66 14.60 18.73 2.53
N SER A 67 13.40 19.23 2.85
CA SER A 67 12.45 19.82 1.89
C SER A 67 12.09 18.88 0.73
N ARG A 68 12.12 17.57 0.96
CA ARG A 68 11.68 16.53 0.03
C ARG A 68 10.28 16.05 0.38
N ASN A 69 9.48 15.76 -0.64
CA ASN A 69 8.15 15.16 -0.51
C ASN A 69 8.18 13.76 -1.11
N LEU A 70 8.14 12.72 -0.26
CA LEU A 70 8.24 11.33 -0.71
C LEU A 70 7.04 10.92 -1.57
N LEU A 71 5.83 11.40 -1.26
CA LEU A 71 4.64 11.10 -2.06
C LEU A 71 4.73 11.73 -3.46
N ALA A 72 5.21 12.96 -3.57
CA ALA A 72 5.43 13.59 -4.88
C ALA A 72 6.46 12.82 -5.71
N ILE A 73 7.55 12.36 -5.09
CA ILE A 73 8.56 11.52 -5.74
C ILE A 73 7.92 10.20 -6.21
N LYS A 74 7.16 9.52 -5.34
CA LYS A 74 6.43 8.29 -5.69
C LYS A 74 5.57 8.46 -6.94
N TYR A 75 4.71 9.48 -6.99
CA TYR A 75 3.84 9.70 -8.15
C TYR A 75 4.63 10.10 -9.40
N ALA A 76 5.64 10.95 -9.28
CA ALA A 76 6.51 11.29 -10.39
C ALA A 76 7.28 10.07 -10.94
N ARG A 77 7.68 9.13 -10.06
CA ARG A 77 8.31 7.86 -10.46
C ARG A 77 7.34 6.93 -11.17
N MET A 78 6.11 6.81 -10.68
CA MET A 78 5.05 6.03 -11.33
C MET A 78 4.76 6.52 -12.75
N GLU A 79 4.83 7.83 -12.98
CA GLU A 79 4.66 8.46 -14.30
C GLU A 79 5.96 8.58 -15.11
N ASN A 80 7.08 8.04 -14.60
CA ASN A 80 8.43 8.12 -15.20
C ASN A 80 8.90 9.57 -15.50
N LEU A 81 8.45 10.55 -14.72
CA LEU A 81 8.81 11.97 -14.89
C LEU A 81 10.20 12.32 -14.33
N ILE A 82 10.72 11.49 -13.41
CA ILE A 82 12.03 11.65 -12.77
C ILE A 82 12.80 10.32 -12.80
N PRO A 83 14.15 10.33 -12.79
CA PRO A 83 14.94 9.10 -12.77
C PRO A 83 14.77 8.29 -11.47
N CYS A 84 15.18 7.02 -11.49
CA CYS A 84 15.20 6.19 -10.29
C CYS A 84 16.43 6.55 -9.44
N ASP A 85 16.20 7.07 -8.23
CA ASP A 85 17.26 7.42 -7.28
C ASP A 85 17.68 6.23 -6.40
N ASN A 86 16.80 5.24 -6.22
CA ASN A 86 17.02 4.10 -5.33
C ASN A 86 16.85 2.79 -6.10
N ALA A 87 17.97 2.19 -6.50
CA ALA A 87 18.02 0.92 -7.21
C ALA A 87 18.36 -0.26 -6.28
N SER A 88 17.95 -0.21 -5.00
CA SER A 88 18.24 -1.27 -4.04
C SER A 88 17.67 -2.62 -4.52
N PRO A 89 18.47 -3.70 -4.56
CA PRO A 89 18.00 -5.04 -4.97
C PRO A 89 16.96 -5.63 -4.01
N VAL A 90 16.86 -5.08 -2.79
CA VAL A 90 15.83 -5.44 -1.81
C VAL A 90 14.43 -5.11 -2.35
N ILE A 91 14.30 -4.03 -3.14
CA ILE A 91 13.03 -3.62 -3.75
C ILE A 91 12.48 -4.73 -4.64
N ASP A 92 13.33 -5.31 -5.50
CA ASP A 92 12.91 -6.39 -6.40
C ASP A 92 12.48 -7.65 -5.63
N THR A 93 13.15 -7.94 -4.51
CA THR A 93 12.79 -9.05 -3.63
C THR A 93 11.42 -8.83 -2.99
N ILE A 94 11.17 -7.63 -2.45
CA ILE A 94 9.88 -7.26 -1.86
C ILE A 94 8.76 -7.33 -2.92
N ILE A 95 9.01 -6.81 -4.12
CA ILE A 95 8.03 -6.83 -5.21
C ILE A 95 7.68 -8.25 -5.61
N ALA A 96 8.67 -9.14 -5.77
CA ALA A 96 8.42 -10.54 -6.12
C ALA A 96 7.55 -11.24 -5.07
N MET A 97 7.85 -11.06 -3.79
CA MET A 97 7.05 -11.62 -2.69
C MET A 97 5.63 -11.04 -2.64
N ALA A 98 5.51 -9.71 -2.79
CA ALA A 98 4.21 -9.05 -2.79
C ALA A 98 3.35 -9.46 -3.99
N LEU A 99 3.94 -9.65 -5.17
CA LEU A 99 3.24 -10.11 -6.36
C LEU A 99 2.75 -11.56 -6.20
N ASP A 100 3.57 -12.45 -5.66
CA ASP A 100 3.15 -13.83 -5.37
C ASP A 100 1.98 -13.85 -4.37
N GLY A 101 2.13 -13.11 -3.26
CA GLY A 101 1.09 -12.95 -2.25
C GLY A 101 -0.20 -12.36 -2.82
N GLN A 102 -0.11 -11.35 -3.68
CA GLN A 102 -1.26 -10.72 -4.33
C GLN A 102 -1.94 -11.68 -5.33
N LYS A 103 -1.16 -12.49 -6.08
CA LYS A 103 -1.72 -13.52 -6.97
C LYS A 103 -2.53 -14.56 -6.20
N ARG A 104 -1.97 -15.09 -5.10
CA ARG A 104 -2.68 -16.01 -4.20
C ARG A 104 -3.93 -15.35 -3.61
N PHE A 105 -3.84 -14.10 -3.20
CA PHE A 105 -4.96 -13.35 -2.64
C PHE A 105 -6.10 -13.16 -3.65
N ILE A 106 -5.80 -12.77 -4.90
CA ILE A 106 -6.80 -12.66 -5.97
C ILE A 106 -7.48 -13.99 -6.26
N ALA A 107 -6.71 -15.09 -6.28
CA ALA A 107 -7.27 -16.42 -6.50
C ALA A 107 -8.19 -16.87 -5.36
N ALA A 108 -7.88 -16.49 -4.11
CA ALA A 108 -8.68 -16.82 -2.93
C ALA A 108 -9.93 -15.93 -2.77
N TYR A 109 -9.87 -14.66 -3.20
CA TYR A 109 -10.93 -13.66 -3.01
C TYR A 109 -11.23 -12.87 -4.30
N PRO A 110 -11.71 -13.54 -5.37
CA PRO A 110 -11.94 -12.91 -6.67
C PRO A 110 -13.02 -11.82 -6.70
N PHE A 111 -14.06 -11.88 -5.85
CA PHE A 111 -15.10 -10.86 -5.78
C PHE A 111 -14.62 -9.60 -5.05
N LEU A 112 -13.85 -9.75 -3.97
CA LEU A 112 -13.18 -8.64 -3.28
C LEU A 112 -12.17 -7.93 -4.18
N MET A 113 -11.46 -8.70 -5.00
CA MET A 113 -10.47 -8.15 -5.93
C MET A 113 -11.06 -7.69 -7.27
N ARG A 114 -12.39 -7.76 -7.43
CA ARG A 114 -13.07 -7.32 -8.65
C ARG A 114 -12.95 -5.80 -8.79
N GLY A 115 -12.37 -5.35 -9.90
CA GLY A 115 -12.06 -3.92 -10.12
C GLY A 115 -10.77 -3.45 -9.43
N GLY A 116 -10.00 -4.37 -8.85
CA GLY A 116 -8.63 -4.12 -8.41
C GLY A 116 -7.71 -3.74 -9.58
N ARG A 117 -6.55 -3.18 -9.25
CA ARG A 117 -5.53 -2.83 -10.24
C ARG A 117 -4.99 -4.10 -10.93
N PRO A 118 -4.57 -4.00 -12.21
CA PRO A 118 -3.80 -5.06 -12.85
C PRO A 118 -2.57 -5.42 -12.02
N LEU A 119 -2.08 -6.65 -12.14
CA LEU A 119 -0.97 -7.13 -11.33
C LEU A 119 0.39 -6.63 -11.85
N ASP A 120 0.61 -6.87 -13.14
CA ASP A 120 1.91 -6.76 -13.79
C ASP A 120 2.07 -5.42 -14.50
N LYS A 121 3.28 -4.87 -14.46
CA LYS A 121 3.64 -3.65 -15.21
C LYS A 121 3.34 -3.74 -16.71
N ALA A 122 3.41 -4.92 -17.32
CA ALA A 122 3.05 -5.13 -18.73
C ALA A 122 1.57 -4.80 -19.05
N GLN A 123 0.73 -4.69 -18.01
CA GLN A 123 -0.68 -4.33 -18.12
C GLN A 123 -0.94 -2.84 -17.81
N ASP A 124 0.11 -2.04 -17.58
CA ASP A 124 -0.01 -0.60 -17.44
C ASP A 124 -0.54 0.02 -18.75
N SER A 125 -1.46 0.97 -18.61
CA SER A 125 -2.01 1.75 -19.73
C SER A 125 -2.32 3.18 -19.27
N PRO A 126 -2.54 4.15 -20.17
CA PRO A 126 -2.84 5.51 -19.77
C PRO A 126 -4.02 5.58 -18.77
N GLY A 127 -3.76 6.06 -17.56
CA GLY A 127 -4.74 6.13 -16.46
C GLY A 127 -4.92 4.86 -15.64
N VAL A 128 -4.24 3.75 -15.97
CA VAL A 128 -4.27 2.49 -15.23
C VAL A 128 -2.85 2.11 -14.81
N THR A 129 -2.61 2.19 -13.49
CA THR A 129 -1.33 1.75 -12.89
C THR A 129 -1.51 0.40 -12.20
N SER A 130 -0.66 -0.56 -12.56
CA SER A 130 -0.56 -1.88 -11.94
C SER A 130 -0.15 -1.82 -10.47
N PHE A 131 -0.39 -2.92 -9.78
CA PHE A 131 0.09 -3.16 -8.42
C PHE A 131 1.61 -3.10 -8.36
N GLU A 132 2.31 -3.73 -9.31
CA GLU A 132 3.78 -3.69 -9.38
C GLU A 132 4.33 -2.26 -9.48
N THR A 133 3.85 -1.48 -10.46
CA THR A 133 4.34 -0.11 -10.67
C THR A 133 4.04 0.80 -9.47
N TYR A 134 2.85 0.65 -8.86
CA TYR A 134 2.47 1.40 -7.67
C TYR A 134 3.37 1.07 -6.47
N LEU A 135 3.58 -0.23 -6.21
CA LEU A 135 4.42 -0.69 -5.11
C LEU A 135 5.89 -0.30 -5.32
N ARG A 136 6.40 -0.44 -6.54
CA ARG A 136 7.79 -0.04 -6.86
C ARG A 136 8.01 1.44 -6.63
N GLY A 137 7.13 2.31 -7.14
CA GLY A 137 7.24 3.75 -6.94
C GLY A 137 7.21 4.15 -5.46
N GLU A 138 6.51 3.39 -4.62
CA GLU A 138 6.51 3.57 -3.17
C GLU A 138 7.84 3.13 -2.54
N LEU A 139 8.30 1.92 -2.82
CA LEU A 139 9.52 1.34 -2.25
C LEU A 139 10.78 2.12 -2.62
N GLU A 140 10.84 2.68 -3.83
CA GLU A 140 11.96 3.53 -4.27
C GLU A 140 12.13 4.80 -3.40
N THR A 141 11.11 5.19 -2.63
CA THR A 141 11.18 6.36 -1.73
C THR A 141 11.68 6.03 -0.32
N TYR A 142 11.80 4.75 0.02
CA TYR A 142 12.14 4.30 1.37
C TYR A 142 13.66 4.22 1.55
N SER A 143 14.14 4.40 2.78
CA SER A 143 15.55 4.16 3.10
C SER A 143 15.89 2.67 3.06
N GLU A 144 17.18 2.35 2.94
CA GLU A 144 17.67 0.96 3.02
C GLU A 144 17.25 0.27 4.33
N SER A 145 17.22 1.02 5.44
CA SER A 145 16.78 0.49 6.75
C SER A 145 15.31 0.10 6.72
N THR A 146 14.44 0.97 6.20
CA THR A 146 13.01 0.68 6.06
C THR A 146 12.77 -0.48 5.10
N LEU A 147 13.49 -0.56 3.99
CA LEU A 147 13.41 -1.67 3.04
C LEU A 147 13.81 -3.00 3.68
N ALA A 148 14.89 -3.05 4.45
CA ALA A 148 15.34 -4.27 5.12
C ALA A 148 14.32 -4.78 6.15
N LEU A 149 13.76 -3.86 6.95
CA LEU A 149 12.73 -4.18 7.95
C LEU A 149 11.42 -4.63 7.29
N LEU A 150 11.00 -3.95 6.22
CA LEU A 150 9.81 -4.34 5.46
C LEU A 150 9.97 -5.72 4.82
N LEU A 151 11.16 -6.04 4.27
CA LEU A 151 11.43 -7.38 3.76
C LEU A 151 11.30 -8.44 4.88
N GLN A 152 11.80 -8.15 6.09
CA GLN A 152 11.64 -9.04 7.22
C GLN A 152 10.16 -9.26 7.57
N ASP A 153 9.36 -8.20 7.63
CA ASP A 153 7.91 -8.30 7.88
C ASP A 153 7.22 -9.20 6.84
N LEU A 154 7.55 -9.04 5.56
CA LEU A 154 7.00 -9.88 4.48
C LEU A 154 7.41 -11.35 4.62
N GLN A 155 8.65 -11.63 5.02
CA GLN A 155 9.12 -12.99 5.28
C GLN A 155 8.44 -13.62 6.48
N GLU A 156 8.16 -12.85 7.53
CA GLU A 156 7.42 -13.32 8.70
C GLU A 156 5.96 -13.64 8.36
N LEU A 157 5.30 -12.79 7.56
CA LEU A 157 3.96 -13.06 7.04
C LEU A 157 3.92 -14.33 6.19
N GLU A 158 4.90 -14.52 5.30
CA GLU A 158 4.99 -15.71 4.45
C GLU A 158 5.19 -16.98 5.29
N ARG A 159 6.07 -16.94 6.30
CA ARG A 159 6.26 -18.08 7.25
C ARG A 159 5.00 -18.41 8.03
N ALA A 160 4.14 -17.41 8.29
CA ALA A 160 2.85 -17.60 8.94
C ALA A 160 1.74 -18.04 7.95
N GLY A 161 2.06 -18.27 6.67
CA GLY A 161 1.10 -18.67 5.64
C GLY A 161 0.19 -17.53 5.16
N SER A 162 0.58 -16.28 5.38
CA SER A 162 -0.16 -15.09 4.97
C SER A 162 0.64 -14.26 3.95
N SER A 163 0.15 -13.08 3.60
CA SER A 163 0.84 -12.13 2.71
C SER A 163 0.53 -10.70 3.13
N LEU A 164 1.28 -9.72 2.59
CA LEU A 164 1.01 -8.31 2.83
C LEU A 164 -0.43 -7.94 2.47
N SER A 165 -0.90 -8.43 1.33
CA SER A 165 -2.27 -8.20 0.84
C SER A 165 -3.30 -8.79 1.79
N GLU A 166 -3.13 -10.05 2.18
CA GLU A 166 -4.06 -10.71 3.09
C GLU A 166 -4.14 -10.02 4.44
N ALA A 167 -2.99 -9.65 5.02
CA ALA A 167 -2.95 -8.93 6.30
C ALA A 167 -3.62 -7.55 6.21
N THR A 168 -3.38 -6.82 5.11
CA THR A 168 -3.99 -5.51 4.84
C THR A 168 -5.50 -5.61 4.70
N TYR A 169 -5.98 -6.50 3.84
CA TYR A 169 -7.42 -6.65 3.61
C TYR A 169 -8.15 -7.26 4.80
N ARG A 170 -7.49 -8.08 5.64
CA ARG A 170 -8.08 -8.56 6.89
C ARG A 170 -8.38 -7.40 7.83
N HIS A 171 -7.49 -6.40 7.90
CA HIS A 171 -7.77 -5.17 8.64
C HIS A 171 -8.92 -4.37 8.03
N LEU A 172 -8.94 -4.18 6.71
CA LEU A 172 -10.06 -3.48 6.05
C LEU A 172 -11.41 -4.18 6.27
N ALA A 173 -11.44 -5.51 6.19
CA ALA A 173 -12.65 -6.30 6.46
C ALA A 173 -13.18 -6.05 7.87
N ALA A 174 -12.29 -6.05 8.87
CA ALA A 174 -12.66 -5.76 10.26
C ALA A 174 -13.21 -4.33 10.43
N GLU A 175 -12.58 -3.33 9.81
CA GLU A 175 -13.05 -1.94 9.81
C GLU A 175 -14.43 -1.80 9.13
N TRP A 176 -14.72 -2.62 8.12
CA TRP A 176 -16.02 -2.69 7.48
C TRP A 176 -17.05 -3.57 8.22
N GLY A 177 -16.70 -4.09 9.40
CA GLY A 177 -17.59 -4.86 10.26
C GLY A 177 -17.71 -6.34 9.90
N PHE A 178 -16.75 -6.90 9.16
CA PHE A 178 -16.71 -8.32 8.82
C PHE A 178 -15.74 -9.09 9.72
N ASP A 179 -16.19 -10.25 10.20
CA ASP A 179 -15.38 -11.12 11.07
C ASP A 179 -14.23 -11.82 10.32
N SER A 180 -14.32 -11.93 8.99
CA SER A 180 -13.33 -12.60 8.16
C SER A 180 -13.37 -12.13 6.71
N LEU A 181 -12.26 -12.36 6.00
CA LEU A 181 -12.19 -12.16 4.55
C LEU A 181 -13.20 -13.04 3.80
N GLN A 182 -13.43 -14.27 4.28
CA GLN A 182 -14.41 -15.19 3.71
C GLN A 182 -15.84 -14.65 3.83
N ALA A 183 -16.18 -14.05 4.98
CA ALA A 183 -17.50 -13.44 5.18
C ALA A 183 -17.72 -12.23 4.24
N LEU A 184 -16.70 -11.38 4.11
CA LEU A 184 -16.69 -10.25 3.18
C LEU A 184 -16.86 -10.73 1.72
N GLU A 185 -16.04 -11.68 1.29
CA GLU A 185 -16.07 -12.27 -0.06
C GLU A 185 -17.45 -12.82 -0.40
N LYS A 186 -18.05 -13.62 0.49
CA LYS A 186 -19.38 -14.20 0.30
C LYS A 186 -20.46 -13.12 0.15
N THR A 187 -20.39 -12.07 0.96
CA THR A 187 -21.33 -10.94 0.88
C THR A 187 -21.22 -10.21 -0.46
N LEU A 188 -20.00 -10.02 -0.96
CA LEU A 188 -19.77 -9.42 -2.28
C LEU A 188 -20.25 -10.32 -3.42
N GLU A 189 -20.05 -11.64 -3.31
CA GLU A 189 -20.59 -12.62 -4.25
C GLU A 189 -22.14 -12.55 -4.33
N GLU A 190 -22.82 -12.54 -3.18
CA GLU A 190 -24.28 -12.49 -3.10
C GLU A 190 -24.87 -11.20 -3.70
N LYS A 191 -24.26 -10.05 -3.40
CA LYS A 191 -24.65 -8.77 -4.00
C LYS A 191 -24.53 -8.79 -5.52
N ASN A 192 -23.45 -9.37 -6.04
CA ASN A 192 -23.21 -9.46 -7.47
C ASN A 192 -24.25 -10.33 -8.18
N LYS A 193 -24.62 -11.48 -7.60
CA LYS A 193 -25.72 -12.34 -8.10
C LYS A 193 -27.08 -11.64 -8.13
N THR A 194 -27.27 -10.60 -7.33
CA THR A 194 -28.52 -9.83 -7.24
C THR A 194 -28.54 -8.64 -8.19
N SER A 195 -27.39 -8.05 -8.53
CA SER A 195 -27.28 -6.98 -9.54
C SER A 195 -27.38 -7.47 -10.99
N ASP A 196 -27.12 -8.76 -11.25
CA ASP A 196 -27.28 -9.39 -12.57
C ASP A 196 -28.71 -9.96 -12.81
N ARG A 197 -29.68 -9.67 -11.93
CA ARG A 197 -31.10 -10.01 -12.06
C ARG A 197 -31.96 -8.76 -12.25
#